data_AF-B6F196-F1
#
_entry.id   AF-B6F196-F1
#
_cell.length_a   1.000
_cell.length_b   1.000
_cell.length_c   1.000
_cell.angle_alpha   90.00
_cell.angle_beta   90.00
_cell.angle_gamma   90.00
#
_symmetry.space_group_name_H-M   'P 1'
#
loop_
_entity.id
_entity.type
_entity.pdbx_description
1 polymer ?
#
loop_
_entity_poly.entity_id
_entity_poly.type
_entity_poly.pdbx_seq_one_letter_code
_entity_poly.pdbx_strand_id
1 'polypeptide(L)'
;MAKEIGLHRLATTLKDFRKDNKISQEDFAKQLEIARSTLSYYERAKSEPPIYTLVKMSEVMNCSIDELLGTTKAISNSAEEKFSYNELIEKIYYLNELIDKNRKNYEDLIMSKKRTERMLDELSMSKKRTERMFDELSMSKKRTERMFDELLMSKKRTERMFIELNRITNRSESDILTFQKLSKEFASLLDKNKSIENEYSKSIKEVNEDNIFNYSITEKENFLSSNLKDLISNLNFIPIDVVGEVSCGTPSYAFNEISKSIALPSNYKDCFALRVKGNSMNKLFKDNELIICCRNKTPIDGDIVIASLSENNEATCKKIHKKKDKLELHPCSTLPYEIQYYDKNSDINIIGVVLGSLTDILDLENIDIEDLEEKLNTI
;
A
#
# COMPACT_ATOMS: atom_id res chain seq x y z
N MET A 1 30.27 -47.88 34.25
CA MET A 1 31.63 -48.01 34.82
C MET A 1 32.10 -49.46 34.98
N ALA A 2 31.68 -50.25 35.98
CA ALA A 2 32.27 -51.59 36.18
C ALA A 2 32.10 -52.57 34.99
N LYS A 3 30.96 -52.53 34.29
CA LYS A 3 30.71 -53.34 33.08
C LYS A 3 31.58 -52.94 31.87
N GLU A 4 31.84 -51.64 31.68
CA GLU A 4 32.65 -51.14 30.55
C GLU A 4 34.13 -51.45 30.71
N ILE A 5 34.62 -51.48 31.97
CA ILE A 5 36.02 -51.78 32.28
C ILE A 5 36.37 -53.24 31.94
N GLY A 6 35.45 -54.18 32.21
CA GLY A 6 35.64 -55.60 31.89
C GLY A 6 35.67 -55.88 30.38
N LEU A 7 34.79 -55.23 29.60
CA LEU A 7 34.71 -55.42 28.16
C LEU A 7 35.93 -54.86 27.43
N HIS A 8 36.43 -53.70 27.86
CA HIS A 8 37.64 -53.10 27.28
C HIS A 8 38.90 -53.93 27.59
N ARG A 9 38.95 -54.57 28.77
CA ARG A 9 40.07 -55.43 29.17
C ARG A 9 40.10 -56.75 28.38
N LEU A 10 38.94 -57.38 28.19
CA LEU A 10 38.80 -58.54 27.33
C LEU A 10 39.23 -58.24 25.88
N ALA A 11 38.84 -57.07 25.36
CA ALA A 11 39.23 -56.64 24.02
C ALA A 11 40.75 -56.52 23.87
N THR A 12 41.44 -56.00 24.89
CA THR A 12 42.91 -55.90 24.90
C THR A 12 43.59 -57.26 25.03
N THR A 13 43.14 -58.14 25.93
CA THR A 13 43.76 -59.46 26.13
C THR A 13 43.67 -60.34 24.88
N LEU A 14 42.54 -60.33 24.18
CA LEU A 14 42.37 -61.03 22.90
C LEU A 14 43.35 -60.51 21.83
N LYS A 15 43.50 -59.19 21.76
CA LYS A 15 44.37 -58.54 20.77
C LYS A 15 45.85 -58.78 21.05
N ASP A 16 46.24 -58.81 22.32
CA ASP A 16 47.61 -59.04 22.75
C ASP A 16 48.00 -60.50 22.56
N PHE A 17 47.16 -61.45 22.98
CA PHE A 17 47.36 -62.88 22.71
C PHE A 17 47.57 -63.17 21.22
N ARG A 18 46.74 -62.56 20.36
CA ARG A 18 46.82 -62.71 18.91
C ARG A 18 48.17 -62.22 18.35
N LYS A 19 48.69 -61.10 18.88
CA LYS A 19 49.98 -60.53 18.47
C LYS A 19 51.15 -61.35 18.99
N ASP A 20 51.09 -61.79 20.24
CA ASP A 20 52.16 -62.57 20.89
C ASP A 20 52.35 -63.93 20.21
N ASN A 21 51.24 -64.55 19.80
CA ASN A 21 51.24 -65.80 19.03
C ASN A 21 51.38 -65.60 17.51
N LYS A 22 51.51 -64.34 17.04
CA LYS A 22 51.68 -63.97 15.62
C LYS A 22 50.62 -64.55 14.66
N ILE A 23 49.38 -64.69 15.13
CA ILE A 23 48.26 -65.22 14.35
C ILE A 23 47.40 -64.08 13.79
N SER A 24 46.77 -64.30 12.63
CA SER A 24 45.87 -63.29 12.04
C SER A 24 44.50 -63.29 12.73
N GLN A 25 43.70 -62.23 12.54
CA GLN A 25 42.32 -62.22 13.05
C GLN A 25 41.48 -63.32 12.40
N GLU A 26 41.78 -63.71 11.16
CA GLU A 26 41.07 -64.78 10.47
C GLU A 26 41.39 -66.13 11.11
N ASP A 27 42.67 -66.38 11.40
CA ASP A 27 43.12 -67.65 11.99
C ASP A 27 42.67 -67.80 13.44
N PHE A 28 42.69 -66.71 14.21
CA PHE A 28 42.19 -66.72 15.59
C PHE A 28 40.66 -66.89 15.63
N ALA A 29 39.93 -66.28 14.70
CA ALA A 29 38.48 -66.46 14.60
C ALA A 29 38.11 -67.91 14.24
N LYS A 30 38.89 -68.57 13.36
CA LYS A 30 38.75 -70.00 13.05
C LYS A 30 38.97 -70.89 14.28
N GLN A 31 40.00 -70.61 15.08
CA GLN A 31 40.26 -71.35 16.33
C GLN A 31 39.11 -71.22 17.33
N LEU A 32 38.44 -70.07 17.35
CA LEU A 32 37.29 -69.80 18.22
C LEU A 32 35.94 -70.22 17.61
N GLU A 33 35.93 -70.75 16.39
CA GLU A 33 34.73 -71.09 15.61
C GLU A 33 33.72 -69.94 15.49
N ILE A 34 34.23 -68.72 15.27
CA ILE A 34 33.42 -67.52 15.04
C ILE A 34 33.81 -66.84 13.73
N ALA A 35 32.93 -66.00 13.19
CA ALA A 35 33.28 -65.18 12.03
C ALA A 35 34.36 -64.14 12.40
N ARG A 36 35.27 -63.84 11.47
CA ARG A 36 36.32 -62.82 11.67
C ARG A 36 35.74 -61.44 11.98
N SER A 37 34.58 -61.11 11.42
CA SER A 37 33.85 -59.90 11.77
C SER A 37 33.50 -59.89 13.26
N THR A 38 32.94 -60.98 13.79
CA THR A 38 32.57 -61.12 15.21
C THR A 38 33.78 -60.92 16.13
N LEU A 39 34.92 -61.55 15.83
CA LEU A 39 36.16 -61.32 16.59
C LEU A 39 36.60 -59.85 16.56
N SER A 40 36.47 -59.18 15.41
CA SER A 40 36.78 -57.74 15.29
C SER A 40 35.85 -56.86 16.12
N TYR A 41 34.60 -57.25 16.35
CA TYR A 41 33.70 -56.52 17.26
C TYR A 41 34.12 -56.73 18.73
N TYR A 42 34.59 -57.92 19.09
CA TYR A 42 35.11 -58.21 20.43
C TYR A 42 36.42 -57.46 20.72
N GLU A 43 37.40 -57.49 19.81
CA GLU A 43 38.68 -56.74 19.95
C GLU A 43 38.52 -55.21 20.00
N ARG A 44 37.34 -54.68 19.64
CA ARG A 44 37.02 -53.25 19.70
C ARG A 44 36.06 -52.90 20.83
N ALA A 45 35.75 -53.85 21.72
CA ALA A 45 34.78 -53.69 22.80
C ALA A 45 33.39 -53.22 22.31
N LYS A 46 32.99 -53.59 21.09
CA LYS A 46 31.70 -53.21 20.49
C LYS A 46 30.56 -54.18 20.80
N SER A 47 30.88 -55.40 21.24
CA SER A 47 29.91 -56.44 21.53
C SER A 47 30.46 -57.37 22.62
N GLU A 48 29.59 -57.88 23.48
CA GLU A 48 29.93 -58.86 24.51
C GLU A 48 29.86 -60.28 23.91
N PRO A 49 30.92 -61.10 24.05
CA PRO A 49 30.85 -62.49 23.63
C PRO A 49 29.90 -63.29 24.53
N PRO A 50 29.08 -64.20 23.97
CA PRO A 50 28.24 -65.07 24.77
C PRO A 50 29.11 -66.01 25.61
N ILE A 51 28.55 -66.52 26.72
CA ILE A 51 29.27 -67.36 27.69
C ILE A 51 30.02 -68.53 27.05
N TYR A 52 29.42 -69.17 26.03
CA TYR A 52 30.04 -70.26 25.29
C TYR A 52 31.31 -69.84 24.55
N THR A 53 31.32 -68.65 23.94
CA THR A 53 32.50 -68.10 23.27
C THR A 53 33.58 -67.71 24.29
N LEU A 54 33.21 -67.22 25.48
CA LEU A 54 34.16 -66.94 26.55
C LEU A 54 34.87 -68.21 27.06
N VAL A 55 34.14 -69.32 27.20
CA VAL A 55 34.72 -70.62 27.58
C VAL A 55 35.71 -71.09 26.51
N LYS A 56 35.33 -71.04 25.23
CA LYS A 56 36.24 -71.36 24.11
C LYS A 56 37.48 -70.48 24.08
N MET A 57 37.34 -69.18 24.34
CA MET A 57 38.49 -68.27 24.44
C MET A 57 39.43 -68.72 25.57
N SER A 58 38.90 -69.10 26.73
CA SER A 58 39.70 -69.60 27.86
C SER A 58 40.44 -70.90 27.52
N GLU A 59 39.81 -71.81 26.77
CA GLU A 59 40.41 -73.07 26.30
C GLU A 59 41.54 -72.83 25.28
N VAL A 60 41.30 -71.98 24.28
CA VAL A 60 42.29 -71.67 23.23
C VAL A 60 43.48 -70.88 23.78
N MET A 61 43.23 -69.97 24.71
CA MET A 61 44.26 -69.15 25.35
C MET A 61 44.95 -69.83 26.53
N ASN A 62 44.46 -71.01 26.93
CA ASN A 62 44.94 -71.78 28.08
C ASN A 62 45.04 -70.93 29.37
N CYS A 63 43.99 -70.15 29.64
CA CYS A 63 43.88 -69.31 30.83
C CYS A 63 42.53 -69.51 31.51
N SER A 64 42.42 -69.15 32.78
CA SER A 64 41.12 -69.15 33.46
C SER A 64 40.23 -68.01 32.94
N ILE A 65 38.91 -68.18 33.05
CA ILE A 65 37.95 -67.10 32.73
C ILE A 65 38.24 -65.86 33.57
N ASP A 66 38.70 -66.04 34.82
CA ASP A 66 39.07 -64.95 35.70
C ASP A 66 40.33 -64.19 35.24
N GLU A 67 41.33 -64.88 34.68
CA GLU A 67 42.50 -64.25 34.07
C GLU A 67 42.11 -63.52 32.77
N LEU A 68 41.23 -64.12 31.96
CA LEU A 68 40.76 -63.58 30.70
C LEU A 68 40.00 -62.25 30.89
N LEU A 69 39.18 -62.17 31.94
CA LEU A 69 38.43 -60.97 32.33
C LEU A 69 39.20 -60.04 33.28
N GLY A 70 40.33 -60.50 33.81
CA GLY A 70 41.16 -59.77 34.77
C GLY A 70 40.50 -59.59 36.14
N THR A 71 39.65 -60.54 36.55
CA THR A 71 39.01 -60.63 37.86
C THR A 71 39.85 -61.38 38.90
N THR A 72 41.05 -61.85 38.54
CA THR A 72 42.05 -62.31 39.51
C THR A 72 42.44 -61.14 40.44
N LYS A 73 41.69 -60.99 41.53
CA LYS A 73 42.23 -60.40 42.74
C LYS A 73 43.41 -61.27 43.13
N ALA A 74 44.62 -60.82 42.83
CA ALA A 74 45.78 -61.24 43.58
C ALA A 74 45.45 -60.92 45.04
N ILE A 75 45.06 -61.94 45.81
CA ILE A 75 45.12 -61.90 47.26
C ILE A 75 46.61 -62.04 47.59
N SER A 76 47.33 -60.94 47.41
CA SER A 76 48.59 -60.69 48.10
C SER A 76 48.32 -59.59 49.11
N ASN A 77 48.15 -60.01 50.36
CA ASN A 77 48.20 -59.12 51.51
C ASN A 77 49.48 -58.27 51.47
N SER A 78 49.33 -57.01 51.88
CA SER A 78 50.38 -56.09 52.35
C SER A 78 51.57 -55.81 51.40
N ALA A 79 51.40 -54.82 50.53
CA ALA A 79 52.43 -53.83 50.27
C ALA A 79 51.72 -52.54 49.81
N GLU A 80 52.06 -51.42 50.44
CA GLU A 80 51.62 -50.08 50.05
C GLU A 80 51.92 -49.86 48.56
N GLU A 81 50.89 -49.84 47.71
CA GLU A 81 50.99 -49.18 46.42
C GLU A 81 51.09 -47.68 46.67
N LYS A 82 52.32 -47.21 46.94
CA LYS A 82 52.68 -45.84 46.58
C LYS A 82 52.57 -45.75 45.07
N PHE A 83 51.37 -45.41 44.60
CA PHE A 83 51.16 -44.84 43.28
C PHE A 83 52.27 -43.82 43.07
N SER A 84 53.14 -44.03 42.08
CA SER A 84 54.34 -43.22 41.91
C SER A 84 53.92 -41.75 41.90
N TYR A 85 54.38 -40.97 42.88
CA TYR A 85 53.95 -39.58 43.09
C TYR A 85 54.07 -38.76 41.78
N ASN A 86 55.06 -39.10 40.95
CA ASN A 86 55.29 -38.51 39.65
C ASN A 86 54.19 -38.85 38.62
N GLU A 87 53.68 -40.08 38.61
CA GLU A 87 52.60 -40.50 37.72
C GLU A 87 51.27 -39.83 38.07
N LEU A 88 51.06 -39.56 39.36
CA LEU A 88 49.93 -38.78 39.87
C LEU A 88 50.02 -37.31 39.44
N ILE A 89 51.22 -36.71 39.51
CA ILE A 89 51.47 -35.33 39.07
C ILE A 89 51.25 -35.18 37.56
N GLU A 90 51.74 -36.11 36.74
CA GLU A 90 51.52 -36.10 35.29
C GLU A 90 50.02 -36.21 34.93
N LYS A 91 49.28 -37.10 35.60
CA LYS A 91 47.83 -37.24 35.41
C LYS A 91 47.08 -35.97 35.80
N ILE A 92 47.46 -35.31 36.90
CA ILE A 92 46.86 -34.03 37.34
C ILE A 92 47.13 -32.93 36.31
N TYR A 93 48.35 -32.82 35.79
CA TYR A 93 48.70 -31.84 34.76
C TYR A 93 47.86 -32.03 33.49
N TYR A 94 47.80 -33.27 33.01
CA TYR A 94 46.99 -33.62 31.84
C TYR A 94 45.49 -33.36 32.03
N LEU A 95 44.96 -33.65 33.23
CA LEU A 95 43.57 -33.34 33.60
C LEU A 95 43.29 -31.83 33.56
N ASN A 96 44.19 -31.01 34.10
CA ASN A 96 44.04 -29.56 34.07
C ASN A 96 44.07 -29.02 32.64
N GLU A 97 44.95 -29.53 31.78
CA GLU A 97 44.99 -29.15 30.37
C GLU A 97 43.68 -29.50 29.63
N LEU A 98 43.12 -30.68 29.90
CA LEU A 98 41.81 -31.08 29.38
C LEU A 98 40.67 -30.19 29.88
N ILE A 99 40.70 -29.81 31.17
CA ILE A 99 39.71 -28.92 31.76
C ILE A 99 39.74 -27.54 31.08
N ASP A 100 40.92 -26.97 30.89
CA ASP A 100 41.08 -25.67 30.21
C ASP A 100 40.62 -25.73 28.75
N LYS A 101 40.94 -26.83 28.05
CA LYS A 101 40.48 -27.03 26.67
C LYS A 101 38.97 -27.15 26.58
N ASN A 102 38.35 -27.91 27.49
CA ASN A 102 36.89 -28.03 27.57
C ASN A 102 36.22 -26.71 27.92
N ARG A 103 36.82 -25.90 28.80
CA ARG A 103 36.32 -24.57 29.14
C ARG A 103 36.31 -23.63 27.93
N LYS A 104 37.42 -23.59 27.17
CA LYS A 104 37.49 -22.81 25.91
C LYS A 104 36.43 -23.26 24.90
N ASN A 105 36.30 -24.57 24.69
CA ASN A 105 35.26 -25.12 23.81
C ASN A 105 33.85 -24.70 24.24
N TYR A 106 33.57 -24.68 25.56
CA TYR A 106 32.28 -24.27 26.08
C TYR A 106 32.02 -22.77 25.87
N GLU A 107 33.03 -21.92 26.05
CA GLU A 107 32.94 -20.48 25.77
C GLU A 107 32.70 -20.21 24.28
N ASP A 108 33.41 -20.90 23.40
CA ASP A 108 33.21 -20.81 21.95
C ASP A 108 31.79 -21.27 21.56
N LEU A 109 31.28 -22.33 22.19
CA LEU A 109 29.91 -22.81 21.97
C LEU A 109 28.86 -21.78 22.40
N ILE A 110 29.05 -21.12 23.54
CA ILE A 110 28.18 -20.02 24.00
C ILE A 110 28.19 -18.87 23.00
N MET A 111 29.38 -18.50 22.52
CA MET A 111 29.50 -17.41 21.55
C MET A 111 28.87 -17.77 20.21
N SER A 112 29.02 -19.01 19.76
CA SER A 112 28.34 -19.54 18.56
C SER A 112 26.82 -19.49 18.72
N LYS A 113 26.28 -19.96 19.86
CA LYS A 113 24.85 -19.89 20.17
C LYS A 113 24.32 -18.45 20.10
N LYS A 114 25.02 -17.50 20.73
CA LYS A 114 24.64 -16.07 20.66
C LYS A 114 24.62 -15.53 19.22
N ARG A 115 25.56 -15.96 18.37
CA ARG A 115 25.56 -15.57 16.94
C ARG A 115 24.34 -16.15 16.22
N THR A 116 24.01 -17.41 16.47
CA THR A 116 22.85 -18.05 15.84
C THR A 116 21.52 -17.44 16.28
N GLU A 117 21.39 -17.04 17.55
CA GLU A 117 20.20 -16.34 18.07
C GLU A 117 19.99 -15.00 17.37
N ARG A 118 21.06 -14.21 17.21
CA ARG A 118 20.99 -12.94 16.45
C ARG A 118 20.59 -13.15 15.00
N MET A 119 21.12 -14.17 14.33
CA MET A 119 20.72 -14.50 12.96
C MET A 119 19.24 -14.90 12.89
N LEU A 120 18.72 -15.63 13.87
CA LEU A 120 17.31 -15.99 13.94
C LEU A 120 16.42 -14.75 14.13
N ASP A 121 16.84 -13.79 14.95
CA ASP A 121 16.12 -12.53 15.13
C ASP A 121 16.11 -11.70 13.83
N GLU A 122 17.24 -11.61 13.14
CA GLU A 122 17.35 -10.94 11.84
C GLU A 122 16.46 -11.61 10.79
N LEU A 123 16.46 -12.94 10.72
CA LEU A 123 15.59 -13.72 9.84
C LEU A 123 14.11 -13.52 10.16
N SER A 124 13.75 -13.48 11.44
CA SER A 124 12.39 -13.21 11.91
C SER A 124 11.92 -11.81 11.47
N MET A 125 12.78 -10.81 11.63
CA MET A 125 12.49 -9.44 11.20
C MET A 125 12.44 -9.32 9.67
N SER A 126 13.32 -10.00 8.95
CA SER A 126 13.29 -10.08 7.49
C SER A 126 11.99 -10.71 6.99
N LYS A 127 11.57 -11.83 7.58
CA LYS A 127 10.28 -12.48 7.28
C LYS A 127 9.11 -11.52 7.47
N LYS A 128 9.05 -10.82 8.61
CA LYS A 128 8.02 -9.80 8.87
C LYS A 128 8.03 -8.63 7.88
N ARG A 129 9.19 -8.28 7.30
CA ARG A 129 9.27 -7.27 6.23
C ARG A 129 8.72 -7.83 4.93
N THR A 130 9.08 -9.06 4.57
CA THR A 130 8.60 -9.71 3.34
C THR A 130 7.09 -9.97 3.36
N GLU A 131 6.52 -10.33 4.52
CA GLU A 131 5.07 -10.49 4.68
C GLU A 131 4.34 -9.16 4.43
N ARG A 132 4.84 -8.06 5.01
CA ARG A 132 4.29 -6.71 4.76
C ARG A 132 4.37 -6.31 3.28
N MET A 133 5.50 -6.56 2.62
CA MET A 133 5.63 -6.31 1.18
C MET A 133 4.63 -7.13 0.36
N PHE A 134 4.36 -8.37 0.76
CA PHE A 134 3.39 -9.21 0.08
C PHE A 134 1.95 -8.68 0.26
N ASP A 135 1.61 -8.21 1.45
CA ASP A 135 0.31 -7.57 1.71
C ASP A 135 0.13 -6.29 0.90
N GLU A 136 1.16 -5.45 0.81
CA GLU A 136 1.17 -4.25 -0.03
C GLU A 136 0.98 -4.59 -1.51
N LEU A 137 1.68 -5.61 -2.01
CA LEU A 137 1.52 -6.09 -3.39
C LEU A 137 0.12 -6.64 -3.64
N SER A 138 -0.45 -7.40 -2.69
CA SER A 138 -1.80 -7.92 -2.77
C SER A 138 -2.84 -6.80 -2.85
N MET A 139 -2.67 -5.75 -2.04
CA MET A 139 -3.53 -4.57 -2.07
C MET A 139 -3.36 -3.76 -3.34
N SER A 140 -2.13 -3.60 -3.83
CA SER A 140 -1.84 -2.93 -5.11
C SER A 140 -2.52 -3.66 -6.28
N LYS A 141 -2.39 -4.99 -6.34
CA LYS A 141 -3.08 -5.82 -7.34
C LYS A 141 -4.61 -5.63 -7.30
N LYS A 142 -5.21 -5.60 -6.11
CA LYS A 142 -6.66 -5.33 -5.98
C LYS A 142 -7.06 -3.94 -6.46
N ARG A 143 -6.20 -2.94 -6.30
CA ARG A 143 -6.46 -1.58 -6.84
C ARG A 143 -6.40 -1.58 -8.36
N THR A 144 -5.40 -2.23 -8.95
CA THR A 144 -5.29 -2.30 -10.42
C THR A 144 -6.44 -3.06 -11.06
N GLU A 145 -6.89 -4.16 -10.46
CA GLU A 145 -8.08 -4.90 -10.92
C GLU A 145 -9.33 -4.00 -10.95
N ARG A 146 -9.56 -3.19 -9.91
CA ARG A 146 -10.69 -2.22 -9.90
C ARG A 146 -10.55 -1.16 -10.97
N MET A 147 -9.34 -0.63 -11.20
CA MET A 147 -9.12 0.34 -12.28
C MET A 147 -9.44 -0.25 -13.66
N PHE A 148 -9.11 -1.53 -13.88
CA PHE A 148 -9.48 -2.22 -15.12
C PHE A 148 -10.99 -2.35 -15.29
N ASP A 149 -11.72 -2.68 -14.21
CA ASP A 149 -13.18 -2.76 -14.24
C ASP A 149 -13.81 -1.38 -14.53
N GLU A 150 -13.29 -0.32 -13.92
CA GLU A 150 -13.75 1.06 -14.18
C GLU A 150 -13.49 1.49 -15.62
N LEU A 151 -12.30 1.17 -16.17
CA LEU A 151 -11.98 1.42 -17.58
C LEU A 151 -12.93 0.67 -18.52
N LEU A 152 -13.23 -0.60 -18.20
CA LEU A 152 -14.17 -1.40 -18.97
C LEU A 152 -15.58 -0.78 -18.95
N MET A 153 -16.02 -0.28 -17.79
CA MET A 153 -17.33 0.38 -17.67
C MET A 153 -17.36 1.74 -18.35
N SER A 154 -16.26 2.51 -18.30
CA SER A 154 -16.11 3.76 -19.03
C SER A 154 -16.18 3.54 -20.54
N LYS A 155 -15.47 2.54 -21.06
CA LYS A 155 -15.56 2.13 -22.48
C LYS A 155 -17.00 1.81 -22.89
N LYS A 156 -17.74 1.05 -22.08
CA LYS A 156 -19.15 0.75 -22.38
C LYS A 156 -20.02 2.01 -22.40
N ARG A 157 -19.74 3.01 -21.57
CA ARG A 157 -20.47 4.29 -21.56
C ARG A 157 -20.18 5.11 -22.81
N THR A 158 -18.91 5.19 -23.23
CA THR A 158 -18.53 5.93 -24.43
C THR A 158 -19.09 5.28 -25.70
N GLU A 159 -19.10 3.95 -25.78
CA GLU A 159 -19.76 3.22 -26.87
C GLU A 159 -21.26 3.56 -26.97
N ARG A 160 -21.96 3.61 -25.83
CA ARG A 160 -23.39 4.01 -25.81
C ARG A 160 -23.60 5.45 -26.24
N MET A 161 -22.74 6.36 -25.80
CA MET A 161 -22.81 7.76 -26.19
C MET A 161 -22.58 7.93 -27.69
N PHE A 162 -21.63 7.20 -28.26
CA PHE A 162 -21.38 7.19 -29.70
C PHE A 162 -22.60 6.69 -30.49
N ILE A 163 -23.27 5.62 -30.03
CA ILE A 163 -24.50 5.13 -30.64
C ILE A 163 -25.59 6.22 -30.62
N GLU A 164 -25.76 6.91 -29.50
CA GLU A 164 -26.78 7.95 -29.36
C GLU A 164 -26.47 9.17 -30.23
N LEU A 165 -25.20 9.58 -30.32
CA LEU A 165 -24.75 10.63 -31.24
C LEU A 165 -25.09 10.28 -32.68
N ASN A 166 -24.79 9.05 -33.12
CA ASN A 166 -25.14 8.60 -34.48
C ASN A 166 -26.65 8.64 -34.74
N ARG A 167 -27.50 8.39 -33.73
CA ARG A 167 -28.95 8.51 -33.88
C ARG A 167 -29.38 9.97 -34.03
N ILE A 168 -28.79 10.87 -33.25
CA ILE A 168 -29.09 12.30 -33.31
C ILE A 168 -28.66 12.87 -34.65
N THR A 169 -27.46 12.54 -35.14
CA THR A 169 -26.97 13.01 -36.44
C THR A 169 -27.91 12.57 -37.57
N ASN A 170 -28.34 11.31 -37.57
CA ASN A 170 -29.28 10.80 -38.57
C ASN A 170 -30.64 11.53 -38.52
N ARG A 171 -31.13 11.90 -37.32
CA ARG A 171 -32.35 12.71 -37.18
C ARG A 171 -32.15 14.13 -37.71
N SER A 172 -31.05 14.78 -37.33
CA SER A 172 -30.76 16.14 -37.81
C SER A 172 -30.60 16.19 -39.33
N GLU A 173 -30.00 15.18 -39.96
CA GLU A 173 -29.94 15.08 -41.42
C GLU A 173 -31.33 14.99 -42.05
N SER A 174 -32.23 14.23 -41.43
CA SER A 174 -33.62 14.14 -41.88
C SER A 174 -34.38 15.45 -41.73
N ASP A 175 -34.15 16.20 -40.64
CA ASP A 175 -34.77 17.50 -40.41
C ASP A 175 -34.23 18.58 -41.35
N ILE A 176 -32.93 18.54 -41.66
CA ILE A 176 -32.32 19.41 -42.67
C ILE A 176 -32.96 19.14 -44.05
N LEU A 177 -33.17 17.88 -44.40
CA LEU A 177 -33.83 17.50 -45.65
C LEU A 177 -35.29 17.98 -45.72
N THR A 178 -36.04 17.93 -44.61
CA THR A 178 -37.42 18.45 -44.58
C THR A 178 -37.42 19.97 -44.67
N PHE A 179 -36.52 20.66 -43.98
CA PHE A 179 -36.38 22.12 -44.07
C PHE A 179 -36.01 22.56 -45.49
N GLN A 180 -35.09 21.86 -46.15
CA GLN A 180 -34.74 22.11 -47.55
C GLN A 180 -35.92 21.89 -48.53
N LYS A 181 -36.83 20.95 -48.24
CA LYS A 181 -38.05 20.77 -49.02
C LYS A 181 -39.03 21.91 -48.79
N LEU A 182 -39.28 22.26 -47.53
CA LEU A 182 -40.17 23.35 -47.15
C LEU A 182 -39.68 24.70 -47.69
N SER A 183 -38.38 24.96 -47.66
CA SER A 183 -37.80 26.19 -48.22
C SER A 183 -37.97 26.29 -49.73
N LYS A 184 -37.86 25.16 -50.47
CA LYS A 184 -38.18 25.11 -51.90
C LYS A 184 -39.66 25.34 -52.18
N GLU A 185 -40.56 24.77 -51.37
CA GLU A 185 -42.00 25.03 -51.48
C GLU A 185 -42.33 26.50 -51.19
N PHE A 186 -41.76 27.08 -50.14
CA PHE A 186 -41.90 28.50 -49.81
C PHE A 186 -41.37 29.41 -50.91
N ALA A 187 -40.21 29.10 -51.50
CA ALA A 187 -39.67 29.85 -52.63
C ALA A 187 -40.61 29.80 -53.84
N SER A 188 -41.23 28.64 -54.11
CA SER A 188 -42.23 28.51 -55.18
C SER A 188 -43.52 29.30 -54.92
N LEU A 189 -43.93 29.44 -53.65
CA LEU A 189 -45.06 30.27 -53.21
C LEU A 189 -44.73 31.77 -53.30
N LEU A 190 -43.51 32.16 -52.93
CA LEU A 190 -43.01 33.53 -53.07
C LEU A 190 -42.92 33.94 -54.55
N ASP A 191 -42.53 33.03 -55.45
CA ASP A 191 -42.56 33.29 -56.90
C ASP A 191 -43.99 33.40 -57.45
N LYS A 192 -44.99 32.71 -56.87
CA LYS A 192 -46.41 32.93 -57.18
C LYS A 192 -46.93 34.27 -56.65
N ASN A 193 -46.47 34.69 -55.47
CA ASN A 193 -46.84 35.96 -54.85
C ASN A 193 -46.04 37.17 -55.37
N LYS A 194 -44.94 36.98 -56.10
CA LYS A 194 -44.24 38.06 -56.84
C LYS A 194 -45.09 38.75 -57.92
N SER A 195 -46.26 38.21 -58.25
CA SER A 195 -47.25 38.94 -59.07
C SER A 195 -48.04 39.99 -58.27
N ILE A 196 -47.87 40.06 -56.95
CA ILE A 196 -48.55 40.98 -56.05
C ILE A 196 -47.48 41.61 -55.15
N GLU A 197 -46.97 42.78 -55.56
CA GLU A 197 -46.37 43.81 -54.68
C GLU A 197 -45.16 43.34 -53.84
N ASN A 198 -43.92 43.37 -54.30
CA ASN A 198 -43.16 44.53 -54.77
C ASN A 198 -43.14 45.74 -53.82
N GLU A 199 -42.91 45.52 -52.52
CA GLU A 199 -42.34 46.50 -51.60
C GLU A 199 -41.84 45.76 -50.34
N TYR A 200 -40.76 46.22 -49.71
CA TYR A 200 -40.12 45.64 -48.50
C TYR A 200 -39.20 44.44 -48.69
N SER A 201 -38.34 44.48 -49.71
CA SER A 201 -37.04 43.80 -49.64
C SER A 201 -35.93 44.80 -49.34
N LYS A 202 -35.53 44.92 -48.06
CA LYS A 202 -34.13 45.22 -47.68
C LYS A 202 -33.91 45.00 -46.19
N SER A 203 -32.79 44.32 -45.92
CA SER A 203 -32.16 44.00 -44.64
C SER A 203 -32.91 43.07 -43.69
N ILE A 204 -32.53 41.78 -43.72
CA ILE A 204 -31.88 41.09 -42.59
C ILE A 204 -30.96 40.04 -43.21
N LYS A 205 -29.66 40.14 -42.92
CA LYS A 205 -28.67 39.10 -43.17
C LYS A 205 -28.45 38.33 -41.86
N GLU A 206 -28.57 37.02 -42.00
CA GLU A 206 -28.09 35.89 -41.20
C GLU A 206 -27.20 36.18 -39.97
N VAL A 207 -27.57 35.58 -38.83
CA VAL A 207 -26.73 35.39 -37.63
C VAL A 207 -26.41 33.89 -37.50
N ASN A 208 -25.14 33.55 -37.30
CA ASN A 208 -24.63 32.20 -37.02
C ASN A 208 -24.73 31.90 -35.50
N GLU A 209 -25.25 30.73 -35.11
CA GLU A 209 -25.65 30.39 -33.73
C GLU A 209 -24.58 29.70 -32.84
N ASP A 210 -23.36 29.45 -33.31
CA ASP A 210 -22.42 28.58 -32.56
C ASP A 210 -21.53 29.27 -31.50
N ASN A 211 -21.81 30.52 -31.09
CA ASN A 211 -20.97 31.27 -30.14
C ASN A 211 -21.67 31.82 -28.88
N ILE A 212 -22.95 31.50 -28.63
CA ILE A 212 -23.74 32.19 -27.59
C ILE A 212 -23.50 31.65 -26.16
N PHE A 213 -23.05 30.40 -25.98
CA PHE A 213 -23.07 29.78 -24.64
C PHE A 213 -21.81 29.94 -23.79
N ASN A 214 -20.68 30.34 -24.39
CA ASN A 214 -19.41 30.55 -23.66
C ASN A 214 -19.14 32.02 -23.32
N TYR A 215 -20.00 32.94 -23.77
CA TYR A 215 -19.86 34.38 -23.57
C TYR A 215 -20.62 34.88 -22.32
N SER A 216 -21.77 34.27 -21.99
CA SER A 216 -22.69 34.76 -20.95
C SER A 216 -22.17 34.67 -19.50
N ILE A 217 -21.33 33.68 -19.18
CA ILE A 217 -20.78 33.51 -17.82
C ILE A 217 -19.75 34.62 -17.51
N THR A 218 -18.98 35.02 -18.51
CA THR A 218 -17.99 36.11 -18.41
C THR A 218 -18.64 37.50 -18.33
N GLU A 219 -19.83 37.70 -18.90
CA GLU A 219 -20.54 38.99 -18.85
C GLU A 219 -20.98 39.34 -17.42
N LYS A 220 -21.55 38.36 -16.69
CA LYS A 220 -22.02 38.57 -15.31
C LYS A 220 -20.90 38.93 -14.34
N GLU A 221 -19.78 38.20 -14.42
CA GLU A 221 -18.58 38.49 -13.61
C GLU A 221 -17.99 39.86 -13.97
N ASN A 222 -17.92 40.19 -15.27
CA ASN A 222 -17.38 41.46 -15.72
C ASN A 222 -18.24 42.65 -15.26
N PHE A 223 -19.56 42.53 -15.31
CA PHE A 223 -20.49 43.57 -14.83
C PHE A 223 -20.31 43.88 -13.35
N LEU A 224 -20.38 42.85 -12.48
CA LEU A 224 -20.27 43.02 -11.02
C LEU A 224 -18.89 43.52 -10.57
N SER A 225 -17.85 43.24 -11.35
CA SER A 225 -16.51 43.75 -11.08
C SER A 225 -16.27 45.18 -11.59
N SER A 226 -16.87 45.54 -12.74
CA SER A 226 -16.67 46.86 -13.37
C SER A 226 -17.48 47.94 -12.65
N ASN A 227 -18.68 47.59 -12.18
CA ASN A 227 -19.59 48.50 -11.48
C ASN A 227 -19.50 48.39 -9.95
N LEU A 228 -18.40 47.83 -9.43
CA LEU A 228 -18.23 47.55 -8.00
C LEU A 228 -18.40 48.80 -7.13
N LYS A 229 -17.90 49.96 -7.57
CA LYS A 229 -18.02 51.21 -6.81
C LYS A 229 -19.46 51.70 -6.70
N ASP A 230 -20.19 51.68 -7.81
CA ASP A 230 -21.57 52.19 -7.88
C ASP A 230 -22.56 51.24 -7.21
N LEU A 231 -22.32 49.94 -7.32
CA LEU A 231 -23.09 48.92 -6.61
C LEU A 231 -22.92 49.03 -5.09
N ILE A 232 -21.73 49.36 -4.57
CA ILE A 232 -21.52 49.51 -3.12
C ILE A 232 -22.09 50.84 -2.59
N SER A 233 -21.97 51.92 -3.37
CA SER A 233 -22.41 53.25 -2.93
C SER A 233 -23.92 53.42 -2.98
N ASN A 234 -24.58 52.82 -3.98
CA ASN A 234 -25.98 53.10 -4.28
C ASN A 234 -26.90 51.90 -4.02
N LEU A 235 -26.34 50.70 -3.92
CA LEU A 235 -27.07 49.47 -3.64
C LEU A 235 -26.41 48.77 -2.43
N ASN A 236 -27.14 47.94 -1.68
CA ASN A 236 -26.62 47.31 -0.44
C ASN A 236 -25.66 46.13 -0.73
N PHE A 237 -24.60 46.39 -1.48
CA PHE A 237 -23.59 45.43 -1.89
C PHE A 237 -22.26 45.65 -1.15
N ILE A 238 -21.45 44.61 -1.13
CA ILE A 238 -20.12 44.56 -0.52
C ILE A 238 -19.12 43.95 -1.51
N PRO A 239 -17.84 44.34 -1.43
CA PRO A 239 -16.80 43.73 -2.23
C PRO A 239 -16.43 42.36 -1.65
N ILE A 240 -16.33 41.37 -2.54
CA ILE A 240 -15.87 40.01 -2.22
C ILE A 240 -14.66 39.69 -3.09
N ASP A 241 -13.57 39.29 -2.43
CA ASP A 241 -12.31 39.00 -3.11
C ASP A 241 -12.34 37.64 -3.81
N VAL A 242 -11.84 37.61 -5.04
CA VAL A 242 -11.59 36.38 -5.81
C VAL A 242 -10.17 35.89 -5.51
N VAL A 243 -10.07 34.89 -4.63
CA VAL A 243 -8.81 34.47 -3.97
C VAL A 243 -8.07 33.38 -4.76
N GLY A 244 -8.08 33.49 -6.09
CA GLY A 244 -7.40 32.56 -6.99
C GLY A 244 -8.26 31.35 -7.39
N GLU A 245 -7.59 30.25 -7.73
CA GLU A 245 -8.18 29.07 -8.35
C GLU A 245 -8.13 27.86 -7.40
N VAL A 246 -9.16 27.02 -7.41
CA VAL A 246 -9.20 25.78 -6.63
C VAL A 246 -9.35 24.57 -7.54
N SER A 247 -8.39 23.65 -7.40
CA SER A 247 -8.36 22.38 -8.13
C SER A 247 -9.43 21.42 -7.60
N CYS A 248 -10.48 21.27 -8.38
CA CYS A 248 -11.51 20.25 -8.27
C CYS A 248 -11.00 18.94 -8.90
N GLY A 249 -9.92 18.38 -8.35
CA GLY A 249 -9.23 17.23 -8.91
C GLY A 249 -7.90 16.95 -8.21
N THR A 250 -6.98 16.25 -8.89
CA THR A 250 -5.63 16.00 -8.39
C THR A 250 -4.99 17.27 -7.87
N PRO A 251 -4.21 17.18 -6.79
CA PRO A 251 -3.82 18.34 -6.03
C PRO A 251 -2.97 19.32 -6.86
N SER A 252 -3.26 20.62 -6.76
CA SER A 252 -2.41 21.69 -7.29
C SER A 252 -2.65 22.99 -6.53
N TYR A 253 -1.54 23.70 -6.32
CA TYR A 253 -1.33 24.96 -5.61
C TYR A 253 -2.57 25.84 -5.46
N ALA A 254 -2.99 26.04 -4.22
CA ALA A 254 -3.96 27.06 -3.84
C ALA A 254 -3.21 28.27 -3.28
N PHE A 255 -3.70 29.47 -3.63
CA PHE A 255 -3.17 30.77 -3.24
C PHE A 255 -1.95 31.25 -4.03
N ASN A 256 -2.20 31.75 -5.24
CA ASN A 256 -1.41 32.85 -5.79
C ASN A 256 -2.35 33.93 -6.33
N GLU A 257 -2.20 35.13 -5.75
CA GLU A 257 -2.69 36.45 -6.17
C GLU A 257 -4.21 36.71 -6.15
N ILE A 258 -4.61 37.78 -5.44
CA ILE A 258 -5.96 38.36 -5.54
C ILE A 258 -6.09 38.88 -6.97
N SER A 259 -6.92 38.21 -7.76
CA SER A 259 -7.06 38.52 -9.19
C SER A 259 -8.06 39.65 -9.45
N LYS A 260 -9.14 39.73 -8.66
CA LYS A 260 -10.29 40.62 -8.86
C LYS A 260 -11.15 40.66 -7.60
N SER A 261 -11.96 41.70 -7.40
CA SER A 261 -13.07 41.71 -6.43
C SER A 261 -14.38 41.85 -7.18
N ILE A 262 -15.44 41.19 -6.70
CA ILE A 262 -16.80 41.25 -7.26
C ILE A 262 -17.77 41.82 -6.22
N ALA A 263 -18.80 42.52 -6.67
CA ALA A 263 -19.86 42.98 -5.77
C ALA A 263 -20.89 41.88 -5.53
N LEU A 264 -21.20 41.59 -4.27
CA LEU A 264 -22.30 40.71 -3.85
C LEU A 264 -23.14 41.38 -2.75
N PRO A 265 -24.38 40.95 -2.51
CA PRO A 265 -25.21 41.57 -1.49
C PRO A 265 -24.60 41.45 -0.08
N SER A 266 -24.92 42.41 0.79
CA SER A 266 -24.31 42.57 2.12
C SER A 266 -24.42 41.37 3.07
N ASN A 267 -25.34 40.42 2.81
CA ASN A 267 -25.47 39.16 3.55
C ASN A 267 -24.28 38.20 3.36
N TYR A 268 -23.38 38.43 2.40
CA TYR A 268 -22.21 37.59 2.12
C TYR A 268 -20.88 38.12 2.71
N LYS A 269 -20.92 38.94 3.77
CA LYS A 269 -19.76 39.68 4.34
C LYS A 269 -18.52 38.86 4.71
N ASP A 270 -18.70 37.60 5.06
CA ASP A 270 -17.60 36.69 5.44
C ASP A 270 -17.26 35.65 4.35
N CYS A 271 -17.65 35.94 3.12
CA CYS A 271 -17.43 35.06 1.98
C CYS A 271 -16.25 35.52 1.12
N PHE A 272 -15.70 34.58 0.37
CA PHE A 272 -14.67 34.79 -0.65
C PHE A 272 -15.00 33.94 -1.86
N ALA A 273 -14.59 34.40 -3.04
CA ALA A 273 -14.84 33.71 -4.28
C ALA A 273 -13.60 32.90 -4.71
N LEU A 274 -13.85 31.73 -5.31
CA LEU A 274 -12.81 30.88 -5.88
C LEU A 274 -13.25 30.43 -7.27
N ARG A 275 -12.29 30.33 -8.19
CA ARG A 275 -12.56 29.79 -9.53
C ARG A 275 -12.33 28.28 -9.55
N VAL A 276 -13.35 27.54 -9.94
CA VAL A 276 -13.31 26.07 -10.05
C VAL A 276 -12.43 25.67 -11.21
N LYS A 277 -11.47 24.78 -10.97
CA LYS A 277 -10.67 24.13 -12.02
C LYS A 277 -10.78 22.62 -11.97
N GLY A 278 -11.19 22.00 -13.07
CA GLY A 278 -11.27 20.55 -13.21
C GLY A 278 -12.66 19.97 -12.96
N ASN A 279 -12.78 18.66 -13.18
CA ASN A 279 -14.08 18.01 -13.39
C ASN A 279 -14.61 17.21 -12.20
N SER A 280 -13.95 17.21 -11.04
CA SER A 280 -14.35 16.40 -9.87
C SER A 280 -15.68 16.83 -9.24
N MET A 281 -16.15 18.04 -9.50
CA MET A 281 -17.42 18.57 -9.01
C MET A 281 -18.37 18.93 -10.18
N ASN A 282 -18.13 18.41 -11.39
CA ASN A 282 -18.83 18.82 -12.61
C ASN A 282 -20.34 18.58 -12.65
N LYS A 283 -20.91 17.83 -11.69
CA LYS A 283 -22.36 17.72 -11.53
C LYS A 283 -22.98 18.96 -10.90
N LEU A 284 -22.18 19.75 -10.19
CA LEU A 284 -22.62 20.90 -9.41
C LEU A 284 -22.00 22.19 -9.94
N PHE A 285 -20.71 22.18 -10.28
CA PHE A 285 -19.99 23.34 -10.77
C PHE A 285 -19.22 23.01 -12.03
N LYS A 286 -19.34 23.84 -13.06
CA LYS A 286 -18.61 23.70 -14.32
C LYS A 286 -17.17 24.17 -14.17
N ASP A 287 -16.31 23.72 -15.07
CA ASP A 287 -14.94 24.20 -15.14
C ASP A 287 -14.93 25.72 -15.43
N ASN A 288 -14.02 26.45 -14.77
CA ASN A 288 -13.94 27.92 -14.73
C ASN A 288 -15.12 28.67 -14.08
N GLU A 289 -16.08 27.97 -13.48
CA GLU A 289 -17.18 28.64 -12.77
C GLU A 289 -16.71 29.26 -11.45
N LEU A 290 -17.28 30.41 -11.09
CA LEU A 290 -16.98 31.10 -9.83
C LEU A 290 -17.90 30.56 -8.73
N ILE A 291 -17.31 30.11 -7.62
CA ILE A 291 -18.04 29.62 -6.44
C ILE A 291 -17.80 30.54 -5.25
N ILE A 292 -18.82 30.72 -4.41
CA ILE A 292 -18.76 31.56 -3.23
C ILE A 292 -18.65 30.69 -1.97
N CYS A 293 -17.62 30.96 -1.18
CA CYS A 293 -17.24 30.17 -0.01
C CYS A 293 -17.29 31.03 1.25
N CYS A 294 -17.90 30.54 2.32
CA CYS A 294 -17.98 31.23 3.60
C CYS A 294 -16.94 30.67 4.59
N ARG A 295 -16.14 31.55 5.21
CA ARG A 295 -15.13 31.18 6.22
C ARG A 295 -15.73 30.86 7.59
N ASN A 296 -16.76 31.60 7.98
CA ASN A 296 -17.31 31.56 9.34
C ASN A 296 -18.41 30.49 9.53
N LYS A 297 -18.70 29.70 8.50
CA LYS A 297 -19.72 28.65 8.56
C LYS A 297 -19.08 27.32 8.99
N THR A 298 -19.64 26.71 10.03
CA THR A 298 -19.20 25.37 10.47
C THR A 298 -19.71 24.31 9.48
N PRO A 299 -18.83 23.48 8.90
CA PRO A 299 -19.23 22.48 7.91
C PRO A 299 -20.08 21.37 8.54
N ILE A 300 -21.22 21.06 7.95
CA ILE A 300 -22.13 19.99 8.35
C ILE A 300 -21.96 18.80 7.39
N ASP A 301 -22.35 17.59 7.81
CA ASP A 301 -22.37 16.42 6.93
C ASP A 301 -23.18 16.70 5.66
N GLY A 302 -22.58 16.44 4.50
CA GLY A 302 -23.18 16.70 3.19
C GLY A 302 -22.89 18.08 2.61
N ASP A 303 -22.27 19.01 3.35
CA ASP A 303 -21.86 20.29 2.81
C ASP A 303 -20.75 20.14 1.77
N ILE A 304 -20.64 21.11 0.87
CA ILE A 304 -19.49 21.21 -0.02
C ILE A 304 -18.47 22.10 0.67
N VAL A 305 -17.23 21.63 0.77
CA VAL A 305 -16.17 22.32 1.51
C VAL A 305 -14.93 22.49 0.66
N ILE A 306 -14.18 23.54 0.98
CA ILE A 306 -12.82 23.74 0.53
C ILE A 306 -11.90 23.20 1.62
N ALA A 307 -11.23 22.09 1.35
CA ALA A 307 -10.30 21.44 2.25
C ALA A 307 -8.86 21.65 1.76
N SER A 308 -7.97 22.02 2.67
CA SER A 308 -6.52 22.12 2.45
C SER A 308 -5.80 20.99 3.16
N LEU A 309 -4.89 20.33 2.47
CA LEU A 309 -3.98 19.35 3.06
C LEU A 309 -2.66 20.02 3.42
N SER A 310 -2.24 19.91 4.68
CA SER A 310 -1.04 20.58 5.20
C SER A 310 0.26 20.03 4.60
N GLU A 311 0.26 18.79 4.10
CA GLU A 311 1.47 18.16 3.54
C GLU A 311 1.90 18.81 2.21
N ASN A 312 0.96 19.37 1.44
CA ASN A 312 1.24 19.89 0.10
C ASN A 312 0.79 21.35 -0.12
N ASN A 313 0.14 22.01 0.85
CA ASN A 313 -0.48 23.34 0.68
C ASN A 313 -1.48 23.42 -0.49
N GLU A 314 -2.26 22.36 -0.70
CA GLU A 314 -3.19 22.25 -1.82
C GLU A 314 -4.63 22.27 -1.33
N ALA A 315 -5.44 23.16 -1.91
CA ALA A 315 -6.88 23.21 -1.63
C ALA A 315 -7.67 22.40 -2.68
N THR A 316 -8.64 21.63 -2.21
CA THR A 316 -9.57 20.87 -3.04
C THR A 316 -11.02 21.15 -2.65
N CYS A 317 -11.90 21.17 -3.64
CA CYS A 317 -13.35 21.26 -3.43
C CYS A 317 -13.97 19.86 -3.50
N LYS A 318 -14.66 19.48 -2.42
CA LYS A 318 -15.30 18.15 -2.25
C LYS A 318 -16.52 18.24 -1.35
N LYS A 319 -17.41 17.25 -1.46
CA LYS A 319 -18.52 17.07 -0.53
C LYS A 319 -18.04 16.36 0.74
N ILE A 320 -18.27 16.96 1.89
CA ILE A 320 -17.81 16.41 3.17
C ILE A 320 -18.80 15.38 3.71
N HIS A 321 -18.28 14.27 4.22
CA HIS A 321 -19.04 13.30 4.99
C HIS A 321 -18.34 13.00 6.32
N LYS A 322 -19.00 13.27 7.44
CA LYS A 322 -18.49 13.11 8.80
C LYS A 322 -19.00 11.81 9.43
N LYS A 323 -18.11 10.85 9.65
CA LYS A 323 -18.37 9.64 10.47
C LYS A 323 -17.62 9.75 11.81
N LYS A 324 -18.07 9.00 12.82
CA LYS A 324 -17.62 9.12 14.23
C LYS A 324 -16.10 9.29 14.43
N ASP A 325 -15.27 8.61 13.63
CA ASP A 325 -13.80 8.68 13.71
C ASP A 325 -13.11 8.95 12.37
N LYS A 326 -13.86 9.30 11.31
CA LYS A 326 -13.32 9.48 9.95
C LYS A 326 -14.02 10.62 9.21
N LEU A 327 -13.24 11.40 8.48
CA LEU A 327 -13.71 12.38 7.53
C LEU A 327 -13.56 11.82 6.11
N GLU A 328 -14.63 11.88 5.33
CA GLU A 328 -14.62 11.44 3.94
C GLU A 328 -14.86 12.66 3.04
N LEU A 329 -14.03 12.84 2.01
CA LEU A 329 -14.22 13.85 0.98
C LEU A 329 -14.65 13.17 -0.31
N HIS A 330 -15.90 13.43 -0.71
CA HIS A 330 -16.55 12.80 -1.85
C HIS A 330 -16.53 13.72 -3.07
N PRO A 331 -16.06 13.25 -4.23
CA PRO A 331 -16.22 13.96 -5.49
C PRO A 331 -17.68 13.91 -5.95
N CYS A 332 -18.15 14.97 -6.61
CA CYS A 332 -19.48 15.03 -7.22
C CYS A 332 -19.36 15.18 -8.73
N SER A 333 -18.93 14.11 -9.40
CA SER A 333 -18.66 14.12 -10.84
C SER A 333 -19.47 13.08 -11.62
N THR A 334 -19.65 13.30 -12.93
CA THR A 334 -20.06 12.30 -13.91
C THR A 334 -18.91 11.36 -14.32
N LEU A 335 -17.67 11.74 -14.05
CA LEU A 335 -16.45 10.96 -14.26
C LEU A 335 -16.05 10.19 -12.99
N PRO A 336 -15.30 9.08 -13.10
CA PRO A 336 -14.83 8.33 -11.93
C PRO A 336 -13.74 9.11 -11.19
N TYR A 337 -13.98 9.42 -9.92
CA TYR A 337 -13.02 10.01 -8.99
C TYR A 337 -13.08 9.24 -7.67
N GLU A 338 -11.92 9.00 -7.05
CA GLU A 338 -11.84 8.28 -5.78
C GLU A 338 -12.28 9.15 -4.59
N ILE A 339 -12.90 8.51 -3.60
CA ILE A 339 -13.24 9.13 -2.31
C ILE A 339 -11.98 9.17 -1.46
N GLN A 340 -11.69 10.33 -0.88
CA GLN A 340 -10.53 10.51 0.00
C GLN A 340 -10.97 10.32 1.47
N TYR A 341 -10.16 9.60 2.23
CA TYR A 341 -10.45 9.25 3.63
C TYR A 341 -9.37 9.82 4.54
N TYR A 342 -9.79 10.58 5.54
CA TYR A 342 -8.92 11.20 6.54
C TYR A 342 -9.36 10.73 7.92
N ASP A 343 -8.38 10.40 8.76
CA ASP A 343 -8.59 10.06 10.16
C ASP A 343 -8.25 11.23 11.08
N LYS A 344 -8.38 11.05 12.39
CA LYS A 344 -8.05 12.08 13.40
C LYS A 344 -6.57 12.48 13.42
N ASN A 345 -5.70 11.69 12.81
CA ASN A 345 -4.26 11.93 12.75
C ASN A 345 -3.85 12.60 11.43
N SER A 346 -4.80 12.82 10.52
CA SER A 346 -4.56 13.44 9.23
C SER A 346 -4.59 14.97 9.35
N ASP A 347 -3.56 15.65 8.85
CA ASP A 347 -3.47 17.11 8.87
C ASP A 347 -4.30 17.75 7.73
N ILE A 348 -5.63 17.72 7.91
CA ILE A 348 -6.61 18.35 7.01
C ILE A 348 -7.23 19.59 7.67
N ASN A 349 -7.22 20.72 6.97
CA ASN A 349 -7.86 21.96 7.41
C ASN A 349 -9.01 22.35 6.47
N ILE A 350 -10.17 22.70 7.03
CA ILE A 350 -11.30 23.18 6.22
C ILE A 350 -11.24 24.70 6.19
N ILE A 351 -11.04 25.26 4.99
CA ILE A 351 -10.90 26.70 4.76
C ILE A 351 -12.27 27.39 4.75
N GLY A 352 -13.30 26.72 4.23
CA GLY A 352 -14.65 27.28 4.15
C GLY A 352 -15.68 26.34 3.56
N VAL A 353 -16.95 26.72 3.72
CA VAL A 353 -18.12 26.01 3.17
C VAL A 353 -18.59 26.72 1.91
N VAL A 354 -18.76 25.98 0.81
CA VAL A 354 -19.29 26.50 -0.45
C VAL A 354 -20.80 26.70 -0.31
N LEU A 355 -21.28 27.90 -0.61
CA LEU A 355 -22.70 28.24 -0.57
C LEU A 355 -23.41 27.93 -1.89
N GLY A 356 -22.73 28.15 -3.02
CA GLY A 356 -23.26 27.93 -4.37
C GLY A 356 -22.34 28.54 -5.44
N SER A 357 -22.74 28.41 -6.70
CA SER A 357 -22.10 29.18 -7.77
C SER A 357 -22.56 30.64 -7.75
N LEU A 358 -21.82 31.51 -8.43
CA LEU A 358 -22.22 32.91 -8.59
C LEU A 358 -23.63 33.02 -9.21
N THR A 359 -23.93 32.20 -10.21
CA THR A 359 -25.24 32.19 -10.88
C THR A 359 -26.33 31.76 -9.90
N ASP A 360 -26.11 30.69 -9.14
CA ASP A 360 -27.08 30.21 -8.15
C ASP A 360 -27.41 31.28 -7.10
N ILE A 361 -26.40 32.05 -6.66
CA ILE A 361 -26.58 33.09 -5.65
C ILE A 361 -27.36 34.28 -6.20
N LEU A 362 -27.07 34.69 -7.44
CA LEU A 362 -27.82 35.76 -8.10
C LEU A 362 -29.30 35.34 -8.29
N ASP A 363 -29.54 34.11 -8.71
CA ASP A 363 -30.89 33.58 -8.89
C ASP A 363 -31.65 33.47 -7.54
N LEU A 364 -30.98 33.01 -6.48
CA LEU A 364 -31.57 32.88 -5.13
C LEU A 364 -32.00 34.23 -4.54
N GLU A 365 -31.21 35.28 -4.78
CA GLU A 365 -31.51 36.64 -4.32
C GLU A 365 -32.43 37.40 -5.29
N ASN A 366 -32.89 36.75 -6.38
CA ASN A 366 -33.66 37.35 -7.47
C ASN A 366 -32.99 38.60 -8.07
N ILE A 367 -31.67 38.51 -8.30
CA ILE A 367 -30.87 39.60 -8.86
C ILE A 367 -30.69 39.36 -10.35
N ASP A 368 -31.41 40.14 -11.16
CA ASP A 368 -31.14 40.24 -12.58
C ASP A 368 -30.12 41.35 -12.87
N ILE A 369 -29.18 41.08 -13.77
CA ILE A 369 -28.14 42.04 -14.16
C ILE A 369 -28.73 43.13 -15.04
N GLU A 370 -29.71 42.81 -15.89
CA GLU A 370 -30.41 43.82 -16.70
C GLU A 370 -31.15 44.82 -15.81
N ASP A 371 -31.80 44.36 -14.72
CA ASP A 371 -32.42 45.22 -13.72
C ASP A 371 -31.42 46.08 -12.94
N LEU A 372 -30.22 45.55 -12.66
CA LEU A 372 -29.15 46.30 -12.01
C LEU A 372 -28.57 47.37 -12.93
N GLU A 373 -28.42 47.06 -14.22
CA GLU A 373 -28.02 48.01 -15.26
C GLU A 373 -29.02 49.16 -15.38
N GLU A 374 -30.31 48.86 -15.45
CA GLU A 374 -31.35 49.89 -15.46
C GLU A 374 -31.31 50.74 -14.18
N LYS A 375 -31.23 50.12 -13.00
CA LYS A 375 -31.16 50.86 -11.73
C LYS A 375 -29.95 51.78 -11.66
N LEU A 376 -28.77 51.32 -12.08
CA LEU A 376 -27.55 52.13 -12.11
C LEU A 376 -27.63 53.27 -13.14
N ASN A 377 -28.29 53.05 -14.28
CA ASN A 377 -28.53 54.09 -15.29
C ASN A 377 -29.60 55.11 -14.88
N THR A 378 -30.39 54.81 -13.83
CA THR A 378 -31.47 55.69 -13.33
C THR A 378 -31.05 56.50 -12.08
N ILE A 379 -29.89 56.20 -11.50
CA ILE A 379 -29.26 56.92 -10.37
C ILE A 379 -28.32 58.00 -10.94
#